data_AF-A0A956Z167-F1
#
_entry.id   AF-A0A956Z167-F1
#
_cell.length_a   1.000
_cell.length_b   1.000
_cell.length_c   1.000
_cell.angle_alpha   90.00
_cell.angle_beta   90.00
_cell.angle_gamma   90.00
#
_symmetry.space_group_name_H-M   'P 1'
#
loop_
_entity.id
_entity.type
_entity.pdbx_description
1 polymer ?
#
loop_
_entity_poly.entity_id
_entity_poly.type
_entity_poly.pdbx_seq_one_letter_code
_entity_poly.pdbx_strand_id
1 'polypeptide(L)'
;MKTSRFKTDNPLLFGLSTLAYAGLIIMVLSLAYGVVTGADANTSAIGSFFVLGLVLLLTGILGWVGVVRPFENFDDINVPLDTGHGHEAHHEDHAALPETTEKGIETVQH
;
A
#
# COMPACT_ATOMS: atom_id res chain seq x y z
N MET A 1 20.73 -18.72 -18.90
CA MET A 1 20.64 -17.25 -18.81
C MET A 1 20.70 -16.87 -17.33
N LYS A 2 21.74 -16.14 -16.89
CA LYS A 2 21.93 -15.78 -15.47
C LYS A 2 21.06 -14.56 -15.18
N THR A 3 19.95 -14.73 -14.46
CA THR A 3 19.17 -13.59 -13.98
C THR A 3 19.99 -12.84 -12.93
N SER A 4 20.17 -11.53 -13.12
CA SER A 4 20.77 -10.66 -12.11
C SER A 4 19.93 -10.74 -10.84
N ARG A 5 20.54 -11.08 -9.71
CA ARG A 5 19.86 -11.22 -8.41
C ARG A 5 19.48 -9.87 -7.77
N PHE A 6 19.84 -8.74 -8.40
CA PHE A 6 19.65 -7.39 -7.86
C PHE A 6 18.75 -6.52 -8.75
N LYS A 7 17.82 -7.11 -9.49
CA LYS A 7 16.87 -6.33 -10.29
C LYS A 7 15.78 -5.77 -9.37
N THR A 8 15.66 -4.44 -9.36
CA THR A 8 14.54 -3.75 -8.73
C THR A 8 13.42 -3.60 -9.74
N ASP A 9 12.23 -4.13 -9.43
CA ASP A 9 11.07 -4.08 -10.33
C ASP A 9 10.44 -2.68 -10.41
N ASN A 10 10.66 -1.85 -9.39
CA ASN A 10 10.24 -0.45 -9.36
C ASN A 10 11.38 0.48 -8.90
N PRO A 11 12.24 0.96 -9.83
CA PRO A 11 13.40 1.78 -9.48
C PRO A 11 13.03 3.12 -8.85
N LEU A 12 11.83 3.65 -9.15
CA LEU A 12 11.35 4.90 -8.59
C LEU A 12 11.00 4.75 -7.11
N LEU A 13 10.24 3.71 -6.73
CA LEU A 13 9.95 3.42 -5.33
C LEU A 13 11.22 3.08 -4.53
N PHE A 14 12.17 2.40 -5.17
CA PHE A 14 13.48 2.15 -4.58
C PHE A 14 14.27 3.45 -4.32
N GLY A 15 14.23 4.40 -5.26
CA GLY A 15 14.84 5.72 -5.07
C GLY A 15 14.19 6.50 -3.93
N LEU A 16 12.86 6.54 -3.86
CA LEU A 16 12.12 7.24 -2.81
C LEU A 16 12.36 6.65 -1.41
N SER A 17 12.39 5.31 -1.30
CA SER A 17 12.72 4.63 -0.04
C SER A 17 14.17 4.85 0.38
N THR A 18 15.12 4.85 -0.56
CA THR A 18 16.51 5.18 -0.29
C THR A 18 16.66 6.61 0.22
N LEU A 19 15.94 7.57 -0.38
CA LEU A 19 15.94 8.98 0.03
C LEU A 19 15.38 9.13 1.46
N ALA A 20 14.26 8.47 1.74
CA ALA A 20 13.64 8.49 3.06
C ALA A 20 14.58 7.92 4.13
N TYR A 21 15.19 6.77 3.84
CA TYR A 21 16.13 6.10 4.73
C TYR A 21 17.40 6.92 4.97
N ALA A 22 17.97 7.52 3.92
CA ALA A 22 19.12 8.41 4.03
C ALA A 22 18.82 9.63 4.91
N GLY A 23 17.64 10.24 4.73
CA GLY A 23 17.18 11.34 5.58
C GLY A 23 17.13 10.96 7.05
N LEU A 24 16.55 9.79 7.35
CA LEU A 24 16.46 9.28 8.72
C LEU A 24 17.85 9.00 9.33
N ILE A 25 18.77 8.39 8.57
CA ILE A 25 20.15 8.18 9.03
C ILE A 25 20.82 9.51 9.38
N ILE A 26 20.72 10.51 8.51
CA ILE A 26 21.35 11.82 8.73
C ILE A 26 20.82 12.44 10.01
N MET A 27 19.51 12.38 10.27
CA MET A 27 18.91 12.88 11.51
C MET A 27 19.49 12.18 12.74
N VAL A 28 19.54 10.85 12.74
CA VAL A 28 20.06 10.05 13.85
C VAL A 28 21.54 10.36 14.10
N LEU A 29 22.36 10.40 13.04
CA LEU A 29 23.79 10.71 13.16
C LEU A 29 24.03 12.14 13.67
N SER A 30 23.22 13.10 13.24
CA SER A 30 23.32 14.49 13.70
C SER A 30 23.06 14.61 15.19
N LEU A 31 22.01 13.94 15.69
CA LEU A 31 21.69 13.92 17.12
C LEU A 31 22.75 13.16 17.93
N ALA A 32 23.20 12.01 17.43
CA ALA A 32 24.25 11.22 18.08
C ALA A 32 25.55 12.04 18.21
N TYR A 33 25.94 12.78 17.15
CA TYR A 33 27.09 13.67 17.18
C TYR A 33 26.94 14.76 18.26
N GLY A 34 25.76 15.38 18.36
CA GLY A 34 25.47 16.36 19.41
C GLY A 34 25.63 15.80 20.82
N VAL A 35 25.17 14.56 21.07
CA VAL A 35 25.33 13.88 22.36
C VAL A 35 26.79 13.59 22.68
N VAL A 36 27.56 13.13 21.69
CA VAL A 36 28.99 12.77 21.90
C VAL A 36 29.87 14.00 22.13
N THR A 37 29.56 15.12 21.47
CA THR A 37 30.37 16.35 21.55
C THR A 37 29.97 17.30 22.67
N GLY A 38 28.74 17.16 23.21
CA GLY A 38 28.32 17.86 24.41
C GLY A 38 28.41 19.39 24.27
N ALA A 39 29.15 20.05 25.17
CA ALA A 39 29.26 21.51 25.21
C ALA A 39 30.02 22.11 24.02
N ASP A 40 30.88 21.33 23.36
CA ASP A 40 31.65 21.76 22.18
C ASP A 40 30.87 21.56 20.87
N ALA A 41 29.63 21.09 20.95
CA ALA A 41 28.80 20.80 19.80
C ALA A 41 28.42 22.06 19.01
N ASN A 42 28.72 22.08 17.71
CA ASN A 42 28.22 23.12 16.82
C ASN A 42 26.72 22.92 16.58
N THR A 43 25.92 23.60 17.39
CA THR A 43 24.44 23.52 17.35
C THR A 43 23.88 23.93 15.99
N SER A 44 24.47 24.92 15.32
CA SER A 44 24.02 25.37 13.99
C SER A 44 24.21 24.29 12.93
N ALA A 45 25.36 23.58 12.97
CA ALA A 45 25.61 22.47 12.05
C ALA A 45 24.69 21.28 12.32
N ILE A 46 24.49 20.92 13.60
CA ILE A 46 23.58 19.82 13.97
C ILE A 46 22.14 20.12 13.53
N GLY A 47 21.67 21.35 13.78
CA GLY A 47 20.34 21.79 13.36
C GLY A 47 20.16 21.74 11.85
N SER A 48 21.16 22.19 11.07
CA SER A 48 21.06 22.20 9.60
C SER A 48 21.06 20.78 9.02
N PHE A 49 21.90 19.87 9.53
CA PHE A 49 21.89 18.47 9.09
C PHE A 49 20.60 17.74 9.50
N PHE A 50 20.07 18.03 10.69
CA PHE A 50 18.78 17.47 11.12
C PHE A 50 17.64 17.92 10.20
N VAL A 51 17.58 19.22 9.88
CA VAL A 51 16.56 19.76 8.96
C VAL A 51 16.74 19.19 7.54
N LEU A 52 17.98 19.07 7.06
CA LEU A 52 18.26 18.42 5.77
C LEU A 52 17.73 16.98 5.75
N GLY A 53 18.02 16.21 6.80
CA GLY A 53 17.51 14.84 6.94
C GLY A 53 15.99 14.78 6.98
N LEU A 54 15.33 15.72 7.66
CA LEU A 54 13.88 15.84 7.69
C LEU A 54 13.30 16.14 6.31
N VAL A 55 13.89 17.06 5.55
CA VAL A 55 13.45 17.38 4.18
C VAL A 55 13.57 16.16 3.26
N LEU A 56 14.67 15.40 3.36
CA LEU A 56 14.85 14.17 2.60
C LEU A 56 13.83 13.10 2.97
N LEU A 57 13.57 12.93 4.27
CA LEU A 57 12.56 12.01 4.79
C LEU A 57 11.17 12.36 4.26
N LEU A 58 10.76 13.63 4.40
CA LEU A 58 9.46 14.11 3.92
C LEU A 58 9.34 13.98 2.40
N THR A 59 10.40 14.27 1.64
CA THR A 59 10.38 14.11 0.18
C THR A 59 10.17 12.65 -0.22
N GLY A 60 10.82 11.70 0.48
CA GLY A 60 10.64 10.28 0.22
C GLY A 60 9.23 9.80 0.55
N ILE A 61 8.67 10.22 1.70
CA ILE A 61 7.31 9.85 2.13
C ILE A 61 6.26 10.49 1.22
N LEU A 62 6.32 11.80 0.98
CA LEU A 62 5.36 12.51 0.14
C LEU A 62 5.44 12.04 -1.32
N GLY A 63 6.65 11.79 -1.82
CA GLY A 63 6.84 11.18 -3.14
C GLY A 63 6.21 9.80 -3.21
N TRP A 64 6.35 8.98 -2.18
CA TRP A 64 5.70 7.66 -2.11
C TRP A 64 4.17 7.79 -2.10
N VAL A 65 3.62 8.67 -1.27
CA VAL A 65 2.17 8.94 -1.21
C VAL A 65 1.64 9.38 -2.58
N GLY A 66 2.37 10.26 -3.29
CA GLY A 66 1.96 10.75 -4.61
C GLY A 66 2.01 9.68 -5.71
N VAL A 67 2.90 8.68 -5.57
CA VAL A 67 3.09 7.59 -6.55
C VAL A 67 2.13 6.44 -6.29
N VAL A 68 2.04 5.98 -5.04
CA VAL A 68 1.21 4.84 -4.66
C VAL A 68 -0.26 5.25 -4.49
N ARG A 69 -0.51 6.53 -4.17
CA ARG A 69 -1.85 7.10 -3.95
C ARG A 69 -2.74 6.16 -3.15
N PRO A 70 -2.37 5.85 -1.90
CA PRO A 70 -3.11 4.86 -1.13
C PRO A 70 -4.59 5.24 -0.97
N PHE A 71 -4.90 6.53 -0.96
CA PHE A 71 -6.27 7.04 -0.90
C PHE A 71 -7.14 6.72 -2.12
N GLU A 72 -6.56 6.39 -3.29
CA GLU A 72 -7.32 5.96 -4.48
C GLU A 72 -7.47 4.43 -4.52
N ASN A 73 -6.48 3.69 -4.02
CA ASN A 73 -6.42 2.22 -4.17
C ASN A 73 -6.97 1.44 -2.96
N PHE A 74 -7.06 2.06 -1.79
CA PHE A 74 -7.56 1.42 -0.55
C PHE A 74 -8.96 1.91 -0.13
N ASP A 75 -9.69 2.60 -1.01
CA ASP A 75 -11.01 3.18 -0.70
C ASP A 75 -12.10 2.10 -0.54
N ASP A 76 -11.99 0.98 -1.26
CA ASP A 76 -12.98 -0.10 -1.19
C ASP A 76 -12.58 -1.20 -0.19
N ILE A 77 -12.66 -0.90 1.10
CA ILE A 77 -12.40 -1.88 2.17
C ILE A 77 -13.43 -3.03 2.20
N ASN A 78 -14.57 -2.85 1.54
CA ASN A 78 -15.67 -3.82 1.54
C ASN A 78 -15.60 -4.79 0.36
N VAL A 79 -14.79 -4.51 -0.65
CA VAL A 79 -14.52 -5.43 -1.75
C VAL A 79 -13.19 -6.14 -1.49
N PRO A 80 -13.20 -7.47 -1.27
CA PRO A 80 -11.95 -8.21 -1.14
C PRO A 80 -11.17 -8.11 -2.45
N LEU A 81 -9.89 -7.72 -2.37
CA LEU A 81 -8.98 -7.80 -3.52
C LEU A 81 -8.98 -9.24 -4.03
N ASP A 82 -9.25 -9.43 -5.33
CA ASP A 82 -9.09 -10.74 -5.96
C ASP A 82 -7.63 -11.18 -5.80
N THR A 83 -7.43 -12.22 -5.00
CA THR A 83 -6.10 -12.72 -4.62
C THR A 83 -5.50 -13.64 -5.69
N GLY A 84 -6.16 -13.81 -6.84
CA GLY A 84 -5.69 -14.69 -7.92
C GLY A 84 -5.63 -16.17 -7.52
N HIS A 85 -6.22 -16.51 -6.37
CA HIS A 85 -6.51 -17.87 -5.97
C HIS A 85 -7.98 -18.12 -6.28
N GLY A 86 -8.23 -18.56 -7.51
CA GLY A 86 -9.55 -18.96 -7.96
C GLY A 86 -10.13 -20.00 -7.01
N HIS A 87 -11.05 -19.57 -6.15
CA HIS A 87 -12.22 -20.39 -5.92
C HIS A 87 -13.14 -20.07 -7.09
N GLU A 88 -13.08 -20.93 -8.11
CA GLU A 88 -14.24 -21.13 -8.97
C GLU A 88 -15.41 -21.39 -8.03
N ALA A 89 -16.22 -20.36 -7.79
CA ALA A 89 -17.53 -20.56 -7.24
C ALA A 89 -18.26 -21.35 -8.33
N HIS A 90 -18.35 -22.67 -8.13
CA HIS A 90 -19.35 -23.51 -8.77
C HIS A 90 -20.72 -22.99 -8.37
N HIS A 91 -21.14 -21.85 -8.93
CA HIS A 91 -22.54 -21.56 -9.12
C HIS A 91 -22.95 -22.36 -10.34
N GLU A 92 -23.13 -23.66 -10.11
CA GLU A 92 -23.97 -24.46 -10.98
C GLU A 92 -25.31 -23.75 -11.10
N ASP A 93 -25.65 -23.48 -12.35
CA ASP A 93 -26.91 -23.00 -12.84
C ASP A 93 -28.00 -24.03 -12.46
N HIS A 94 -28.43 -24.00 -11.20
CA HIS A 94 -29.54 -24.82 -10.74
C HIS A 94 -30.84 -24.21 -11.24
N ALA A 95 -31.15 -24.61 -12.47
CA ALA A 95 -32.46 -24.99 -12.95
C ALA A 95 -33.58 -23.96 -12.70
N ALA A 96 -33.91 -23.25 -13.78
CA ALA A 96 -35.29 -22.88 -14.06
C ALA A 96 -36.23 -24.06 -13.72
N LEU A 97 -36.99 -23.92 -12.63
CA LEU A 97 -38.07 -24.85 -12.32
C LEU A 97 -39.22 -24.60 -13.32
N PRO A 98 -39.77 -25.66 -13.96
CA PRO A 98 -40.88 -25.52 -14.88
C PRO A 98 -42.18 -25.15 -14.18
N GLU A 99 -42.91 -24.23 -14.81
CA GLU A 99 -44.37 -24.09 -14.91
C GLU A 99 -45.23 -24.71 -13.78
N THR A 100 -45.76 -23.86 -12.90
CA THR A 100 -47.02 -24.17 -12.20
C THR A 100 -48.16 -23.52 -12.95
N THR A 101 -48.75 -24.27 -13.86
CA THR A 101 -50.01 -23.95 -14.53
C THR A 101 -51.11 -23.94 -13.47
N GLU A 102 -51.54 -22.76 -13.02
CA GLU A 102 -52.82 -22.60 -12.34
C GLU A 102 -53.95 -22.93 -13.33
N LYS A 103 -54.47 -24.17 -13.25
CA LYS A 103 -55.74 -24.55 -13.87
C LYS A 103 -56.78 -24.79 -12.80
N GLY A 104 -57.76 -23.88 -12.76
CA GLY A 104 -59.18 -24.21 -12.68
C GLY A 104 -59.68 -24.78 -11.35
N ILE A 105 -60.12 -23.89 -10.46
CA ILE A 105 -61.25 -24.20 -9.58
C ILE A 105 -62.49 -24.27 -10.48
N GLU A 106 -62.90 -25.48 -10.84
CA GLU A 106 -64.22 -25.74 -11.42
C GLU A 106 -65.03 -26.58 -10.41
N THR A 107 -65.94 -25.89 -9.73
CA THR A 107 -67.12 -26.44 -9.06
C THR A 107 -67.98 -27.20 -10.08
N VAL A 108 -68.38 -28.45 -9.78
CA VAL A 108 -69.76 -29.01 -9.93
C VAL A 108 -69.83 -30.50 -9.52
N GLN A 109 -70.69 -30.74 -8.52
CA GLN A 109 -71.58 -31.88 -8.23
C GLN A 109 -71.08 -33.32 -8.03
N HIS A 110 -71.39 -33.87 -6.84
CA HIS A 110 -72.47 -34.84 -6.66
C HIS A 110 -73.21 -34.60 -5.35
#